data_AF-A0A2G9PTZ7-F1
#
_entry.id   AF-A0A2G9PTZ7-F1
#
_cell.length_a   1.000
_cell.length_b   1.000
_cell.length_c   1.000
_cell.angle_alpha   90.00
_cell.angle_beta   90.00
_cell.angle_gamma   90.00
#
_symmetry.space_group_name_H-M   'P 1'
#
loop_
_entity.id
_entity.type
_entity.pdbx_description
1 polymer ?
#
loop_
_entity_poly.entity_id
_entity_poly.type
_entity_poly.pdbx_seq_one_letter_code
_entity_poly.pdbx_strand_id
1 'polypeptide(L)'
;MMSDELKQILEKLNYAELQMLSKDLSMGSPLLGSMVRNRIEELETCGKSCAVCGSSLEGKDNVFSLIFGPIGFKKKAAFCAIDCLGYFIERLKQIKQKNKGASQSTTKN
;
A
#
# COMPACT_ATOMS: atom_id res chain seq x y z
N MET A 1 1.70 -28.41 0.66
CA MET A 1 1.95 -28.57 2.11
C MET A 1 1.47 -27.31 2.81
N MET A 2 0.77 -27.44 3.94
CA MET A 2 0.30 -26.30 4.73
C MET A 2 1.42 -25.78 5.63
N SER A 3 1.60 -24.47 5.79
CA SER A 3 2.70 -23.92 6.60
C SER A 3 2.53 -24.24 8.08
N ASP A 4 3.64 -24.40 8.79
CA ASP A 4 3.62 -24.67 10.23
C ASP A 4 3.12 -23.48 11.04
N GLU A 5 3.28 -22.23 10.56
CA GLU A 5 2.65 -21.08 11.21
C GLU A 5 1.12 -21.12 11.13
N LEU A 6 0.57 -21.59 10.01
CA LEU A 6 -0.89 -21.67 9.85
C LEU A 6 -1.49 -22.71 10.81
N LYS A 7 -0.76 -23.80 11.09
CA LYS A 7 -1.16 -24.79 12.11
C LYS A 7 -1.21 -24.16 13.50
N GLN A 8 -0.16 -23.42 13.87
CA GLN A 8 -0.10 -22.74 15.18
C GLN A 8 -1.21 -21.68 15.35
N ILE A 9 -1.66 -21.05 14.27
CA ILE A 9 -2.80 -20.13 14.31
C ILE A 9 -4.09 -20.90 14.58
N LEU A 10 -4.33 -22.02 13.89
CA LEU A 10 -5.53 -22.84 14.10
C LEU A 10 -5.61 -23.41 15.53
N GLU A 11 -4.48 -23.78 16.12
CA GLU A 11 -4.41 -24.29 17.50
C GLU A 11 -4.78 -23.24 18.57
N LYS A 12 -4.70 -21.95 18.23
CA LYS A 12 -5.01 -20.85 19.15
C LYS A 12 -6.47 -20.40 19.09
N LEU A 13 -7.22 -20.85 18.09
CA LEU A 13 -8.63 -20.49 17.92
C LEU A 13 -9.51 -21.39 18.77
N ASN A 14 -10.57 -20.81 19.35
CA ASN A 14 -11.58 -21.59 20.05
C ASN A 14 -12.58 -22.24 19.08
N TYR A 15 -13.45 -23.12 19.59
CA TYR A 15 -14.39 -23.88 18.78
C TYR A 15 -15.33 -23.00 17.93
N ALA A 16 -15.83 -21.90 18.48
CA ALA A 16 -16.73 -21.00 17.77
C ALA A 16 -16.00 -20.27 16.62
N GLU A 17 -14.78 -19.82 16.86
CA GLU A 17 -13.92 -19.18 15.86
C GLU A 17 -13.55 -20.14 14.74
N LEU A 18 -13.23 -21.40 15.07
CA LEU A 18 -12.95 -22.46 14.10
C LEU A 18 -14.17 -22.77 13.23
N GLN A 19 -15.38 -22.81 13.80
CA GLN A 19 -16.61 -22.99 13.02
C GLN A 19 -16.87 -21.82 12.07
N MET A 20 -16.68 -20.58 12.53
CA MET A 20 -16.82 -19.39 11.67
C MET A 20 -15.82 -19.43 10.52
N LEU A 21 -14.55 -19.68 10.81
CA LEU A 21 -13.49 -19.77 9.80
C LEU A 21 -13.76 -20.90 8.79
N SER A 22 -14.20 -22.07 9.26
CA SER A 22 -14.59 -23.19 8.39
C SER A 22 -15.75 -22.83 7.47
N LYS A 23 -16.74 -22.10 7.98
CA LYS A 23 -17.88 -21.62 7.17
C LYS A 23 -17.43 -20.60 6.13
N ASP A 24 -16.57 -19.66 6.50
CA ASP A 24 -16.04 -18.67 5.57
C ASP A 24 -15.20 -19.30 4.46
N LEU A 25 -14.40 -20.32 4.79
CA LEU A 25 -13.59 -21.05 3.82
C LEU A 25 -14.44 -21.92 2.89
N SER A 26 -15.44 -22.62 3.43
CA SER A 26 -16.31 -23.53 2.65
C SER A 26 -17.30 -22.81 1.74
N MET A 27 -17.77 -21.63 2.16
CA MET A 27 -18.68 -20.81 1.35
C MET A 27 -17.97 -19.92 0.34
N GLY A 28 -16.63 -19.89 0.32
CA GLY A 28 -15.87 -18.96 -0.51
C GLY A 28 -16.17 -17.51 -0.13
N SER A 29 -16.23 -17.22 1.17
CA SER A 29 -16.63 -15.93 1.73
C SER A 29 -15.84 -14.78 1.08
N PRO A 30 -16.53 -13.83 0.41
CA PRO A 30 -15.88 -12.68 -0.24
C PRO A 30 -15.04 -11.86 0.74
N LEU A 31 -15.39 -11.87 2.02
CA LEU A 31 -14.71 -11.11 3.06
C LEU A 31 -13.30 -11.65 3.34
N LEU A 32 -13.15 -12.94 3.67
CA LEU A 32 -11.84 -13.53 3.93
C LEU A 32 -10.94 -13.46 2.69
N GLY A 33 -11.50 -13.76 1.51
CA GLY A 33 -10.78 -13.66 0.24
C GLY A 33 -10.32 -12.22 -0.07
N SER A 34 -11.14 -11.21 0.24
CA SER A 34 -10.76 -9.80 0.06
C SER A 34 -9.72 -9.35 1.10
N MET A 35 -9.79 -9.81 2.34
CA MET A 35 -8.77 -9.52 3.35
C MET A 35 -7.40 -10.08 2.97
N VAL A 36 -7.35 -11.33 2.49
CA VAL A 36 -6.11 -11.96 2.03
C VAL A 36 -5.57 -11.23 0.79
N ARG A 37 -6.41 -10.94 -0.21
CA ARG A 37 -6.00 -10.18 -1.40
C ARG A 37 -5.50 -8.78 -1.07
N ASN A 38 -6.22 -8.02 -0.24
CA ASN A 38 -5.81 -6.70 0.18
C ASN A 38 -4.46 -6.74 0.89
N ARG A 39 -4.22 -7.77 1.72
CA ARG A 39 -2.93 -7.92 2.41
C ARG A 39 -1.81 -8.26 1.44
N ILE A 40 -2.07 -9.12 0.44
CA ILE A 40 -1.11 -9.42 -0.63
C ILE A 40 -0.79 -8.14 -1.41
N GLU A 41 -1.80 -7.39 -1.84
CA GLU A 41 -1.62 -6.11 -2.54
C GLU A 41 -0.86 -5.08 -1.68
N GLU A 42 -1.14 -4.99 -0.39
CA GLU A 42 -0.39 -4.11 0.54
C GLU A 42 1.10 -4.45 0.59
N LEU A 43 1.41 -5.75 0.59
CA LEU A 43 2.78 -6.28 0.62
C LEU A 43 3.47 -6.12 -0.74
N GLU A 44 2.78 -6.40 -1.84
CA GLU A 44 3.29 -6.24 -3.20
C GLU A 44 3.49 -4.77 -3.59
N THR A 45 2.68 -3.87 -3.03
CA THR A 45 2.78 -2.42 -3.30
C THR A 45 3.89 -1.74 -2.53
N CYS A 46 4.64 -2.42 -1.64
CA CYS A 46 5.92 -1.90 -1.18
C CYS A 46 6.89 -1.86 -2.37
N GLY A 47 7.12 -0.65 -2.90
CA GLY A 47 8.00 -0.46 -4.05
C GLY A 47 9.36 -1.11 -3.79
N LYS A 48 9.81 -1.95 -4.73
CA LYS A 48 11.13 -2.61 -4.66
C LYS A 48 12.28 -1.61 -4.68
N SER A 49 12.02 -0.38 -5.13
CA SER A 49 12.99 0.69 -5.26
C SER A 49 12.46 2.02 -4.73
N CYS A 50 13.39 2.86 -4.28
CA CYS A 50 13.09 4.22 -3.86
C CYS A 50 12.60 5.05 -5.04
N ALA A 51 11.46 5.72 -4.88
CA ALA A 51 10.84 6.57 -5.90
C ALA A 51 11.65 7.82 -6.27
N VAL A 52 12.70 8.15 -5.49
CA VAL A 52 13.55 9.32 -5.73
C VAL A 52 14.92 8.93 -6.26
N CYS A 53 15.65 8.06 -5.56
CA CYS A 53 17.03 7.72 -5.91
C CYS A 53 17.18 6.35 -6.59
N GLY A 54 16.10 5.55 -6.69
CA GLY A 54 16.14 4.23 -7.31
C GLY A 54 16.80 3.12 -6.49
N SER A 55 17.33 3.42 -5.30
CA SER A 55 17.97 2.41 -4.44
C SER A 55 17.00 1.27 -4.10
N SER A 56 17.50 0.03 -4.05
CA SER A 56 16.70 -1.11 -3.61
C SER A 56 16.20 -0.93 -2.18
N LEU A 57 14.95 -1.33 -1.97
CA LEU A 57 14.23 -1.35 -0.70
C LEU A 57 14.00 -2.78 -0.18
N GLU A 58 14.42 -3.80 -0.94
CA GLU A 58 14.34 -5.19 -0.50
C GLU A 58 15.16 -5.41 0.78
N GLY A 59 14.54 -6.04 1.78
CA GLY A 59 15.18 -6.34 3.07
C GLY A 59 15.43 -5.13 3.98
N LYS A 60 14.79 -3.97 3.73
CA LYS A 60 14.86 -2.81 4.63
C LYS A 60 13.63 -2.72 5.52
N ASP A 61 13.86 -2.64 6.83
CA ASP A 61 12.77 -2.50 7.81
C ASP A 61 12.27 -1.04 7.95
N ASN A 62 13.11 -0.06 7.62
CA ASN A 62 12.83 1.37 7.79
C ASN A 62 12.48 2.06 6.46
N VAL A 63 11.46 1.55 5.75
CA VAL A 63 10.98 2.14 4.49
C VAL A 63 9.84 3.11 4.76
N PHE A 64 9.96 4.35 4.28
CA PHE A 64 8.86 5.31 4.29
C PHE A 64 7.98 5.08 3.07
N SER A 65 6.66 5.20 3.22
CA SER A 65 5.73 5.09 2.08
C SER A 65 4.66 6.17 2.11
N LEU A 66 4.26 6.61 0.91
CA LEU A 66 3.20 7.60 0.69
C LEU A 66 2.17 7.00 -0.27
N ILE A 67 0.90 6.96 0.14
CA ILE A 67 -0.22 6.52 -0.71
C ILE A 67 -1.06 7.73 -1.07
N PHE A 68 -1.30 7.96 -2.36
CA PHE A 68 -2.00 9.15 -2.86
C PHE A 68 -2.79 8.86 -4.14
N GLY A 69 -3.86 9.63 -4.38
CA GLY A 69 -4.78 9.43 -5.49
C GLY A 69 -6.21 9.13 -5.01
N PRO A 70 -7.20 9.12 -5.92
CA PRO A 70 -8.59 8.83 -5.57
C PRO A 70 -8.77 7.36 -5.18
N ILE A 71 -9.89 7.04 -4.53
CA ILE A 71 -10.14 5.74 -3.86
C ILE A 71 -9.90 4.53 -4.80
N GLY A 72 -10.17 4.65 -6.11
CA GLY A 72 -9.93 3.61 -7.12
C GLY A 72 -8.65 3.72 -7.95
N PHE A 73 -7.83 4.76 -7.75
CA PHE A 73 -6.55 4.97 -8.46
C PHE A 73 -5.46 5.42 -7.48
N LYS A 74 -5.30 4.68 -6.39
CA LYS A 74 -4.23 4.93 -5.43
C LYS A 74 -2.88 4.55 -6.05
N LYS A 75 -1.92 5.45 -5.97
CA LYS A 75 -0.51 5.21 -6.25
C LYS A 75 0.24 5.16 -4.92
N LYS A 76 1.25 4.28 -4.82
CA LYS A 76 2.16 4.19 -3.68
C LYS A 76 3.57 4.53 -4.13
N ALA A 77 4.23 5.42 -3.40
CA ALA A 77 5.65 5.70 -3.54
C ALA A 77 6.37 5.25 -2.27
N ALA A 78 7.52 4.61 -2.43
CA ALA A 78 8.35 4.13 -1.32
C ALA A 78 9.71 4.84 -1.33
N PHE A 79 10.29 5.06 -0.16
CA PHE A 79 11.51 5.87 0.02
C PHE A 79 12.47 5.19 0.98
N CYS A 80 13.75 5.19 0.61
CA CYS A 80 14.81 4.56 1.41
C CYS A 80 15.19 5.34 2.67
N ALA A 81 14.86 6.63 2.72
CA ALA A 81 15.23 7.54 3.80
C ALA A 81 14.26 8.72 3.87
N ILE A 82 14.26 9.41 5.02
CA ILE A 82 13.41 10.59 5.25
C ILE A 82 13.75 11.74 4.28
N ASP A 83 15.01 11.88 3.90
CA ASP A 83 15.46 12.91 2.96
C ASP A 83 14.86 12.70 1.56
N CYS A 84 14.77 11.43 1.11
CA CYS A 84 14.12 11.09 -0.15
C CYS A 84 12.62 11.40 -0.10
N LEU A 85 11.95 11.12 1.03
CA LEU A 85 10.55 11.52 1.22
C LEU A 85 10.40 13.05 1.20
N GLY A 86 11.28 13.78 1.89
CA GLY A 86 11.28 15.24 1.96
C GLY A 86 11.43 15.88 0.58
N TYR A 87 12.43 15.44 -0.19
CA TYR A 87 12.66 15.88 -1.57
C TYR A 87 11.42 15.67 -2.45
N PHE A 88 10.79 14.49 -2.34
CA PHE A 88 9.59 14.17 -3.10
C PHE A 88 8.43 15.11 -2.76
N ILE A 89 8.20 15.38 -1.47
CA ILE A 89 7.15 16.29 -1.00
C ILE A 89 7.39 17.72 -1.50
N GLU A 90 8.62 18.22 -1.45
CA GLU A 90 8.97 19.55 -1.97
C GLU A 90 8.68 19.66 -3.47
N ARG A 91 9.06 18.64 -4.25
CA ARG A 91 8.78 18.59 -5.68
C ARG A 91 7.27 18.62 -5.96
N LEU A 92 6.47 17.89 -5.19
CA LEU A 92 5.01 17.94 -5.28
C LEU A 92 4.44 19.34 -4.99
N LYS A 93 4.97 20.02 -3.97
CA LYS A 93 4.57 21.41 -3.64
C LYS A 93 4.85 22.35 -4.82
N GLN A 94 6.04 22.25 -5.43
CA GLN A 94 6.42 23.07 -6.58
C GLN A 94 5.50 22.84 -7.79
N ILE A 95 5.19 21.57 -8.11
CA ILE A 95 4.26 21.22 -9.20
C ILE A 95 2.87 21.82 -8.94
N LYS A 96 2.37 21.72 -7.70
CA LYS A 96 1.06 22.28 -7.33
C LYS A 96 1.03 23.81 -7.45
N GLN A 97 2.12 24.49 -7.10
CA GLN A 97 2.22 25.95 -7.26
C GLN A 97 2.25 26.35 -8.74
N LYS A 98 3.00 25.62 -9.58
CA LYS A 98 3.09 25.89 -11.02
C LYS A 98 1.73 25.74 -11.72
N ASN A 99 0.95 24.73 -11.34
CA ASN A 99 -0.38 24.49 -11.90
C ASN A 99 -1.41 25.56 -11.51
N LYS A 100 -1.23 26.27 -10.38
CA LYS A 100 -2.09 27.40 -10.00
C LYS A 100 -1.87 28.65 -10.86
N GLY A 101 -0.67 28.82 -11.43
CA GLY A 101 -0.35 29.96 -12.31
C GLY A 101 -0.92 29.82 -13.74
N ALA A 102 -1.17 28.60 -14.21
CA ALA A 102 -1.63 28.34 -15.58
C ALA A 102 -3.14 28.56 -15.81
N SER A 103 -3.95 28.70 -14.75
CA SER A 103 -5.41 28.89 -14.87
C SER A 103 -5.85 30.36 -14.97
N GLN A 104 -4.94 31.33 -15.10
CA GLN A 104 -5.27 32.76 -15.17
C GLN A 104 -5.03 33.44 -16.53
N SER A 105 -4.70 32.69 -17.61
CA SER A 105 -4.37 33.28 -18.92
C SER A 105 -5.28 32.82 -20.06
N THR A 106 -6.60 32.88 -19.88
CA THR A 106 -7.56 32.74 -20.99
C THR A 106 -8.75 33.68 -20.84
N THR A 107 -8.51 35.00 -20.77
CA THR A 107 -9.53 36.01 -21.09
C THR A 107 -8.84 37.29 -21.59
N LYS A 108 -8.61 37.39 -22.90
CA LYS A 108 -8.53 38.63 -23.70
C LYS A 108 -8.07 38.31 -25.13
N ASN A 109 -9.03 38.17 -26.05
CA ASN A 109 -9.34 39.15 -27.10
C ASN A 109 -10.44 38.60 -27.98
#